data_AF-A0A350R1C1-F1
#
_entry.id   AF-A0A350R1C1-F1
#
_cell.length_a   1.000
_cell.length_b   1.000
_cell.length_c   1.000
_cell.angle_alpha   90.00
_cell.angle_beta   90.00
_cell.angle_gamma   90.00
#
_symmetry.space_group_name_H-M   'P 1'
#
loop_
_entity.id
_entity.type
_entity.pdbx_description
1 polymer ?
#
loop_
_entity_poly.entity_id
_entity_poly.type
_entity_poly.pdbx_seq_one_letter_code
_entity_poly.pdbx_strand_id
1 'polypeptide(L)'
;MDQFQIYENFINLFSNDEEIRFNALLGKRDWILNRYYIAFNFASRGSEESYSDLECLTRQGLPFKHLNQPRLVNTSLANRIAKFNKKFKIIKLYDSLPERPNKDTFFVEVNFKKLDKSDYKTLVPNFFYCLNKSYLNIKQFLSNDIRSLLLPALIGNDNESVIVLDNKYLEKNIFKIDGMTKIYLYDDISEQMEDVIEKIVKYTNLKVVIVHA
;
A
#
# COMPACT_ATOMS: atom_id res chain seq x y z
N MET A 1 -12.47 -12.46 0.79
CA MET A 1 -12.58 -12.85 -0.63
C MET A 1 -11.81 -14.15 -0.82
N ASP A 2 -12.23 -15.01 -1.71
CA ASP A 2 -11.54 -16.28 -1.92
C ASP A 2 -10.16 -16.10 -2.59
N GLN A 3 -9.14 -16.81 -2.11
CA GLN A 3 -7.74 -16.67 -2.58
C GLN A 3 -7.58 -17.08 -4.06
N PHE A 4 -8.34 -18.07 -4.53
CA PHE A 4 -8.35 -18.46 -5.95
C PHE A 4 -8.97 -17.35 -6.81
N GLN A 5 -10.06 -16.73 -6.36
CA GLN A 5 -10.67 -15.59 -7.06
C GLN A 5 -9.73 -14.38 -7.16
N ILE A 6 -8.98 -14.06 -6.10
CA ILE A 6 -7.97 -12.99 -6.12
C ILE A 6 -6.89 -13.30 -7.16
N TYR A 7 -6.36 -14.52 -7.13
CA TYR A 7 -5.31 -14.97 -8.05
C TYR A 7 -5.79 -14.97 -9.50
N GLU A 8 -6.97 -15.52 -9.77
CA GLU A 8 -7.55 -15.55 -11.12
C GLU A 8 -7.78 -14.13 -11.66
N ASN A 9 -8.31 -13.21 -10.85
CA ASN A 9 -8.44 -11.81 -11.24
C ASN A 9 -7.08 -11.20 -11.61
N PHE A 10 -6.04 -11.45 -10.81
CA PHE A 10 -4.69 -10.99 -11.11
C PHE A 10 -4.17 -11.54 -12.45
N ILE A 11 -4.36 -12.83 -12.73
CA ILE A 11 -4.00 -13.42 -14.03
C ILE A 11 -4.73 -12.72 -15.18
N ASN A 12 -6.04 -12.53 -15.02
CA ASN A 12 -6.93 -12.03 -16.06
C ASN A 12 -6.69 -10.55 -16.38
N LEU A 13 -6.25 -9.73 -15.42
CA LEU A 13 -5.86 -8.33 -15.65
C LEU A 13 -4.72 -8.16 -16.65
N PHE A 14 -3.86 -9.17 -16.81
CA PHE A 14 -2.75 -9.17 -17.75
C PHE A 14 -2.94 -10.22 -18.87
N SER A 15 -4.19 -10.63 -19.12
CA SER A 15 -4.52 -11.44 -20.29
C SER A 15 -4.25 -10.69 -21.59
N ASN A 16 -3.95 -11.40 -22.68
CA ASN A 16 -3.88 -10.80 -24.01
C ASN A 16 -5.28 -10.48 -24.57
N ASP A 17 -6.31 -11.13 -24.05
CA ASP A 17 -7.71 -10.91 -24.41
C ASP A 17 -8.29 -9.66 -23.71
N GLU A 18 -8.84 -8.73 -24.49
CA GLU A 18 -9.39 -7.47 -23.99
C GLU A 18 -10.66 -7.64 -23.16
N GLU A 19 -11.55 -8.56 -23.54
CA GLU A 19 -12.80 -8.82 -22.83
C GLU A 19 -12.50 -9.41 -21.46
N ILE A 20 -11.54 -10.35 -21.39
CA ILE A 20 -11.08 -10.93 -20.12
C ILE A 20 -10.49 -9.84 -19.21
N ARG A 21 -9.63 -8.96 -19.75
CA ARG A 21 -9.06 -7.84 -18.96
C ARG A 21 -10.14 -6.89 -18.47
N PHE A 22 -11.09 -6.53 -19.32
CA PHE A 22 -12.18 -5.62 -18.98
C PHE A 22 -13.07 -6.21 -17.87
N ASN A 23 -13.46 -7.47 -17.99
CA ASN A 23 -14.22 -8.18 -16.97
C ASN A 23 -13.46 -8.28 -15.64
N ALA A 24 -12.14 -8.54 -15.70
CA ALA A 24 -11.30 -8.53 -14.50
C ALA A 24 -11.26 -7.15 -13.82
N LEU A 25 -11.16 -6.07 -14.60
CA LEU A 25 -11.19 -4.71 -14.06
C LEU A 25 -12.56 -4.37 -13.45
N LEU A 26 -13.66 -4.74 -14.12
CA LEU A 26 -15.02 -4.56 -13.58
C LEU A 26 -15.21 -5.31 -12.26
N GLY A 27 -14.65 -6.52 -12.15
CA GLY A 27 -14.68 -7.30 -10.92
C GLY A 27 -14.07 -6.59 -9.72
N LYS A 28 -13.15 -5.64 -9.94
CA LYS A 28 -12.47 -4.86 -8.89
C LYS A 28 -13.19 -3.60 -8.47
N ARG A 29 -14.29 -3.22 -9.13
CA ARG A 29 -14.97 -1.92 -8.94
C ARG A 29 -15.18 -1.59 -7.46
N ASP A 30 -15.60 -2.57 -6.69
CA ASP A 30 -15.98 -2.36 -5.30
C ASP A 30 -14.89 -2.78 -4.30
N TRP A 31 -13.73 -3.29 -4.78
CA TRP A 31 -12.68 -3.84 -3.92
C TRP A 31 -12.03 -2.78 -3.03
N ILE A 32 -11.68 -1.63 -3.62
CA ILE A 32 -11.00 -0.54 -2.90
C ILE A 32 -11.98 0.33 -2.11
N LEU A 33 -13.29 0.22 -2.31
CA LEU A 33 -14.30 1.12 -1.74
C LEU A 33 -14.61 0.78 -0.26
N ASN A 34 -13.57 0.79 0.57
CA ASN A 34 -13.65 0.53 2.01
C ASN A 34 -12.80 1.53 2.81
N ARG A 35 -12.81 1.39 4.13
CA ARG A 35 -11.84 2.05 5.01
C ARG A 35 -10.66 1.12 5.22
N TYR A 36 -9.46 1.66 5.14
CA TYR A 36 -8.22 0.95 5.35
C TYR A 36 -7.35 1.67 6.36
N TYR A 37 -6.53 0.90 7.07
CA TYR A 37 -5.48 1.41 7.94
C TYR A 37 -4.16 1.35 7.19
N ILE A 38 -3.36 2.40 7.34
CA ILE A 38 -2.09 2.56 6.64
C ILE A 38 -1.02 2.88 7.67
N ALA A 39 0.10 2.16 7.62
CA ALA A 39 1.21 2.37 8.54
C ALA A 39 2.01 3.62 8.18
N PHE A 40 2.20 4.48 9.16
CA PHE A 40 3.11 5.63 9.14
C PHE A 40 4.18 5.42 10.22
N ASN A 41 5.37 5.99 10.02
CA ASN A 41 6.48 5.78 10.93
C ASN A 41 7.21 7.09 11.29
N PHE A 42 7.36 7.35 12.60
CA PHE A 42 8.05 8.54 13.13
C PHE A 42 9.54 8.59 12.76
N ALA A 43 10.20 7.43 12.64
CA ALA A 43 11.61 7.33 12.27
C ALA A 43 11.83 7.41 10.75
N SER A 44 10.77 7.48 9.94
CA SER A 44 10.87 7.64 8.48
C SER A 44 11.59 8.96 8.16
N ARG A 45 12.73 8.87 7.47
CA ARG A 45 13.51 10.03 7.03
C ARG A 45 13.22 10.28 5.55
N GLY A 46 12.92 11.53 5.21
CA GLY A 46 12.83 11.96 3.82
C GLY A 46 14.20 11.96 3.13
N SER A 47 14.17 12.07 1.81
CA SER A 47 15.31 12.24 0.93
C SER A 47 14.95 13.20 -0.20
N GLU A 48 15.87 13.46 -1.13
CA GLU A 48 15.54 14.26 -2.33
C GLU A 48 14.37 13.66 -3.13
N GLU A 49 14.31 12.33 -3.18
CA GLU A 49 13.33 11.56 -3.95
C GLU A 49 12.10 11.12 -3.12
N SER A 50 12.06 11.39 -1.82
CA SER A 50 10.97 10.92 -0.96
C SER A 50 10.67 11.84 0.22
N TYR A 51 9.40 12.05 0.52
CA TYR A 51 9.02 12.67 1.79
C TYR A 51 9.10 11.64 2.92
N SER A 52 9.40 12.12 4.13
CA SER A 52 9.14 11.34 5.35
C SER A 52 7.64 11.04 5.48
N ASP A 53 7.30 10.01 6.26
CA ASP A 53 5.90 9.66 6.50
C ASP A 53 5.12 10.82 7.16
N LEU A 54 5.75 11.57 8.06
CA LEU A 54 5.15 12.75 8.73
C LEU A 54 4.89 13.90 7.75
N GLU A 55 5.81 14.16 6.82
CA GLU A 55 5.59 15.12 5.74
C GLU A 55 4.48 14.67 4.80
N CYS A 56 4.40 13.37 4.49
CA CYS A 56 3.31 12.81 3.70
C CYS A 56 1.96 13.04 4.38
N LEU A 57 1.88 12.79 5.69
CA LEU A 57 0.67 12.99 6.47
C LEU A 57 0.23 14.47 6.48
N THR A 58 1.17 15.39 6.67
CA THR A 58 0.91 16.83 6.62
C THR A 58 0.37 17.27 5.25
N ARG A 59 0.79 16.60 4.18
CA ARG A 59 0.36 16.84 2.80
C ARG A 59 -0.88 16.03 2.39
N GLN A 60 -1.51 15.34 3.35
CA GLN A 60 -2.64 14.43 3.10
C GLN A 60 -2.36 13.43 1.96
N GLY A 61 -1.18 12.81 1.99
CA GLY A 61 -0.79 11.85 0.96
C GLY A 61 -0.28 10.52 1.50
N LEU A 62 -0.49 9.50 0.68
CA LEU A 62 -0.10 8.13 0.94
C LEU A 62 1.42 7.95 0.70
N PRO A 63 2.20 7.50 1.69
CA PRO A 63 3.63 7.27 1.52
C PRO A 63 3.89 5.93 0.82
N PHE A 64 4.10 5.98 -0.50
CA PHE A 64 4.48 4.79 -1.26
C PHE A 64 5.95 4.46 -1.03
N LYS A 65 6.27 3.18 -0.85
CA LYS A 65 7.60 2.70 -0.47
C LYS A 65 8.11 1.68 -1.47
N HIS A 66 9.43 1.46 -1.45
CA HIS A 66 10.01 0.32 -2.14
C HIS A 66 9.47 -0.99 -1.57
N LEU A 67 9.35 -2.00 -2.42
CA LEU A 67 9.20 -3.36 -1.97
C LEU A 67 10.48 -3.76 -1.22
N ASN A 68 10.33 -4.10 0.06
CA ASN A 68 11.43 -4.51 0.92
C ASN A 68 12.05 -5.83 0.42
N GLN A 69 13.37 -5.90 0.42
CA GLN A 69 14.10 -7.14 0.18
C GLN A 69 14.22 -7.93 1.49
N PRO A 70 13.73 -9.18 1.57
CA PRO A 70 14.00 -10.03 2.73
C PRO A 70 15.52 -10.25 2.88
N ARG A 71 16.03 -10.38 4.12
CA ARG A 71 17.48 -10.51 4.38
C ARG A 71 18.12 -11.76 3.73
N LEU A 72 17.33 -12.80 3.47
CA LEU A 72 17.77 -14.07 2.87
C LEU A 72 16.97 -14.29 1.58
N VAL A 73 17.43 -13.71 0.47
CA VAL A 73 16.87 -13.98 -0.86
C VAL A 73 17.96 -14.41 -1.83
N ASN A 74 17.60 -15.34 -2.72
CA ASN A 74 18.46 -15.69 -3.83
C ASN A 74 18.64 -14.48 -4.79
N THR A 75 19.76 -14.46 -5.53
CA THR A 75 20.12 -13.38 -6.45
C THR A 75 19.03 -13.08 -7.48
N SER A 76 18.27 -14.10 -7.91
CA SER A 76 17.17 -13.95 -8.86
C SER A 76 16.03 -13.10 -8.32
N LEU A 77 15.56 -13.37 -7.10
CA LEU A 77 14.50 -12.60 -6.45
C LEU A 77 14.97 -11.19 -6.09
N ALA A 78 16.21 -11.04 -5.62
CA ALA A 78 16.81 -9.72 -5.37
C ALA A 78 16.82 -8.85 -6.65
N ASN A 79 17.24 -9.42 -7.78
CA ASN A 79 17.23 -8.74 -9.07
C ASN A 79 15.80 -8.39 -9.53
N ARG A 80 14.81 -9.24 -9.28
CA ARG A 80 13.40 -8.94 -9.58
C ARG A 80 12.88 -7.78 -8.73
N ILE A 81 13.14 -7.79 -7.42
CA ILE A 81 12.73 -6.70 -6.52
C ILE A 81 13.41 -5.38 -6.93
N ALA A 82 14.70 -5.43 -7.30
CA ALA A 82 15.40 -4.24 -7.81
C ALA A 82 14.77 -3.72 -9.12
N LYS A 83 14.44 -4.60 -10.07
CA LYS A 83 13.71 -4.23 -11.30
C LYS A 83 12.32 -3.66 -11.00
N PHE A 84 11.62 -4.21 -10.01
CA PHE A 84 10.32 -3.73 -9.56
C PHE A 84 10.46 -2.30 -9.03
N ASN A 85 11.38 -2.07 -8.09
CA ASN A 85 11.57 -0.78 -7.42
C ASN A 85 12.04 0.34 -8.37
N LYS A 86 12.62 0.00 -9.53
CA LYS A 86 12.93 0.98 -10.58
C LYS A 86 11.70 1.61 -11.22
N LYS A 87 10.57 0.89 -11.24
CA LYS A 87 9.35 1.31 -11.95
C LYS A 87 8.18 1.54 -11.02
N PHE A 88 8.07 0.76 -9.95
CA PHE A 88 6.91 0.70 -9.09
C PHE A 88 7.26 0.98 -7.64
N LYS A 89 6.27 1.50 -6.92
CA LYS A 89 6.24 1.56 -5.46
C LYS A 89 4.96 0.90 -4.95
N ILE A 90 4.98 0.56 -3.67
CA ILE A 90 3.84 -0.07 -3.02
C ILE A 90 3.39 0.70 -1.79
N ILE A 91 2.14 0.54 -1.44
CA ILE A 91 1.66 0.81 -0.09
C ILE A 91 0.80 -0.35 0.39
N LYS A 92 1.05 -0.78 1.62
CA LYS A 92 0.23 -1.80 2.28
C LYS A 92 -0.94 -1.14 2.99
N LEU A 93 -2.09 -1.79 2.88
CA LEU A 93 -3.36 -1.41 3.45
C LEU A 93 -3.86 -2.57 4.31
N TYR A 94 -4.50 -2.25 5.43
CA TYR A 94 -5.07 -3.25 6.33
C TYR A 94 -6.58 -3.03 6.48
N ASP A 95 -7.37 -4.09 6.36
CA ASP A 95 -8.83 -4.04 6.52
C ASP A 95 -9.25 -3.71 7.97
N SER A 96 -8.41 -4.10 8.92
CA SER A 96 -8.54 -3.82 10.35
C SER A 96 -7.25 -3.24 10.89
N LEU A 97 -7.31 -2.49 11.99
CA LEU A 97 -6.11 -1.98 12.66
C LEU A 97 -5.22 -3.18 13.06
N PRO A 98 -4.01 -3.32 12.49
CA PRO A 98 -3.16 -4.46 12.77
C PRO A 98 -2.33 -4.23 14.03
N GLU A 99 -1.64 -5.28 14.49
CA GLU A 99 -0.64 -5.13 15.55
C GLU A 99 0.51 -4.22 15.10
N ARG A 100 0.98 -3.39 16.03
CA ARG A 100 2.06 -2.44 15.77
C ARG A 100 3.40 -3.19 15.64
N PRO A 101 4.14 -3.03 14.53
CA PRO A 101 5.40 -3.75 14.33
C PRO A 101 6.57 -3.21 15.19
N ASN A 102 6.56 -1.92 15.54
CA ASN A 102 7.56 -1.27 16.39
C ASN A 102 7.02 0.04 16.98
N LYS A 103 7.67 0.55 18.03
CA LYS A 103 7.24 1.77 18.74
C LYS A 103 7.10 3.02 17.87
N ASP A 104 7.89 3.13 16.80
CA ASP A 104 7.86 4.26 15.89
C ASP A 104 6.68 4.22 14.91
N THR A 105 5.90 3.13 14.87
CA THR A 105 4.81 2.95 13.91
C THR A 105 3.47 3.35 14.51
N PHE A 106 2.69 4.11 13.74
CA PHE A 106 1.30 4.43 14.04
C PHE A 106 0.46 4.22 12.78
N PHE A 107 -0.86 4.27 12.89
CA PHE A 107 -1.75 4.00 11.76
C PHE A 107 -2.64 5.18 11.43
N VAL A 108 -2.96 5.34 10.15
CA VAL A 108 -3.90 6.34 9.67
C VAL A 108 -5.05 5.63 8.97
N GLU A 109 -6.29 5.91 9.39
CA GLU A 109 -7.51 5.44 8.72
C GLU A 109 -7.80 6.32 7.51
N VAL A 110 -7.91 5.68 6.35
CA VAL A 110 -8.24 6.31 5.08
C VAL A 110 -9.52 5.70 4.53
N ASN A 111 -10.51 6.56 4.25
CA ASN A 111 -11.80 6.18 3.70
C ASN A 111 -11.79 6.32 2.18
N PHE A 112 -11.48 5.24 1.48
CA PHE A 112 -11.44 5.21 0.02
C PHE A 112 -12.83 5.28 -0.63
N LYS A 113 -13.93 5.24 0.15
CA LYS A 113 -15.26 5.59 -0.38
C LYS A 113 -15.40 7.07 -0.76
N LYS A 114 -14.46 7.92 -0.33
CA LYS A 114 -14.40 9.35 -0.65
C LYS A 114 -13.50 9.68 -1.83
N LEU A 115 -12.91 8.68 -2.49
CA LEU A 115 -12.06 8.89 -3.66
C LEU A 115 -12.80 9.70 -4.71
N ASP A 116 -12.10 10.68 -5.27
CA ASP A 116 -12.58 11.34 -6.48
C ASP A 116 -12.45 10.40 -7.70
N LYS A 117 -13.02 10.83 -8.83
CA LYS A 117 -13.03 10.03 -10.06
C LYS A 117 -11.62 9.78 -10.63
N SER A 118 -10.70 10.72 -10.47
CA SER A 118 -9.34 10.63 -11.01
C SER A 118 -8.51 9.63 -10.19
N ASP A 119 -8.58 9.74 -8.88
CA ASP A 119 -7.89 8.86 -7.94
C ASP A 119 -8.46 7.45 -8.04
N TYR A 120 -9.79 7.31 -8.10
CA TYR A 120 -10.43 6.02 -8.28
C TYR A 120 -9.94 5.31 -9.55
N LYS A 121 -9.88 6.02 -10.69
CA LYS A 121 -9.37 5.46 -11.96
C LYS A 121 -7.90 5.04 -11.86
N THR A 122 -7.11 5.73 -11.05
CA THR A 122 -5.69 5.42 -10.86
C THR A 122 -5.51 4.23 -9.91
N LEU A 123 -6.26 4.17 -8.81
CA LEU A 123 -6.02 3.22 -7.73
C LEU A 123 -6.72 1.88 -7.94
N VAL A 124 -7.94 1.84 -8.48
CA VAL A 124 -8.71 0.58 -8.64
C VAL A 124 -7.99 -0.47 -9.47
N PRO A 125 -7.42 -0.16 -10.66
CA PRO A 125 -6.70 -1.16 -11.45
C PRO A 125 -5.45 -1.67 -10.73
N ASN A 126 -4.91 -0.87 -9.82
CA ASN A 126 -3.62 -1.06 -9.16
C ASN A 126 -3.74 -1.56 -7.71
N PHE A 127 -4.96 -1.76 -7.22
CA PHE A 127 -5.27 -2.30 -5.91
C PHE A 127 -5.37 -3.82 -5.99
N PHE A 128 -4.75 -4.54 -5.06
CA PHE A 128 -4.76 -5.99 -5.01
C PHE A 128 -4.94 -6.45 -3.56
N TYR A 129 -5.86 -7.38 -3.33
CA TYR A 129 -5.83 -8.16 -2.10
C TYR A 129 -4.55 -9.00 -2.06
N CYS A 130 -3.97 -9.17 -0.88
CA CYS A 130 -2.77 -9.97 -0.74
C CYS A 130 -3.06 -11.47 -0.93
N LEU A 131 -2.09 -12.16 -1.51
CA LEU A 131 -2.06 -13.59 -1.71
C LEU A 131 -1.20 -14.26 -0.65
N ASN A 132 -1.60 -15.46 -0.25
CA ASN A 132 -0.81 -16.28 0.66
C ASN A 132 0.51 -16.73 0.03
N LYS A 133 1.53 -17.00 0.86
CA LYS A 133 2.88 -17.40 0.41
C LYS A 133 2.90 -18.65 -0.47
N SER A 134 1.88 -19.52 -0.38
CA SER A 134 1.74 -20.71 -1.23
C SER A 134 1.74 -20.36 -2.72
N TYR A 135 1.29 -19.16 -3.10
CA TYR A 135 1.24 -18.68 -4.48
C TYR A 135 2.60 -18.26 -5.06
N LEU A 136 3.67 -18.17 -4.24
CA LEU A 136 5.02 -17.83 -4.71
C LEU A 136 5.66 -18.91 -5.61
N ASN A 137 5.25 -20.16 -5.47
CA ASN A 137 5.87 -21.31 -6.15
C ASN A 137 5.28 -21.61 -7.54
N ILE A 138 4.43 -20.73 -8.06
CA ILE A 138 3.76 -20.98 -9.33
C ILE A 138 4.77 -20.81 -10.47
N LYS A 139 5.32 -21.95 -10.92
CA LYS A 139 6.23 -22.09 -12.07
C LYS A 139 5.62 -21.62 -13.41
N GLN A 140 4.38 -21.14 -13.42
CA GLN A 140 3.65 -20.77 -14.64
C GLN A 140 4.12 -19.43 -15.26
N PHE A 141 4.88 -18.61 -14.53
CA PHE A 141 5.33 -17.33 -15.08
C PHE A 141 6.75 -17.41 -15.64
N LEU A 142 6.88 -17.07 -16.92
CA LEU A 142 8.17 -16.85 -17.56
C LEU A 142 8.88 -15.65 -16.90
N SER A 143 10.21 -15.64 -16.91
CA SER A 143 11.04 -14.60 -16.28
C SER A 143 10.79 -13.18 -16.79
N ASN A 144 10.17 -13.04 -17.97
CA ASN A 144 9.92 -11.77 -18.63
C ASN A 144 8.46 -11.31 -18.48
N ASP A 145 7.62 -12.11 -17.82
CA ASP A 145 6.22 -11.79 -17.58
C ASP A 145 6.11 -10.74 -16.47
N ILE A 146 5.38 -9.65 -16.72
CA ILE A 146 5.14 -8.59 -15.72
C ILE A 146 4.49 -9.15 -14.45
N ARG A 147 3.66 -10.19 -14.56
CA ARG A 147 3.04 -10.85 -13.40
C ARG A 147 4.09 -11.43 -12.46
N SER A 148 5.19 -11.97 -13.00
CA SER A 148 6.30 -12.50 -12.19
C SER A 148 7.03 -11.42 -11.41
N LEU A 149 6.99 -10.17 -11.90
CA LEU A 149 7.60 -9.00 -11.25
C LEU A 149 6.71 -8.46 -10.14
N LEU A 150 5.39 -8.46 -10.34
CA LEU A 150 4.41 -7.92 -9.40
C LEU A 150 4.10 -8.91 -8.26
N LEU A 151 4.10 -10.21 -8.52
CA LEU A 151 3.70 -11.24 -7.56
C LEU A 151 4.37 -11.11 -6.17
N PRO A 152 5.69 -10.83 -6.05
CA PRO A 152 6.33 -10.64 -4.75
C PRO A 152 5.72 -9.50 -3.92
N ALA A 153 5.20 -8.45 -4.57
CA ALA A 153 4.55 -7.33 -3.88
C ALA A 153 3.17 -7.69 -3.33
N LEU A 154 2.51 -8.69 -3.93
CA LEU A 154 1.17 -9.12 -3.56
C LEU A 154 1.16 -10.11 -2.40
N ILE A 155 2.32 -10.53 -1.88
CA ILE A 155 2.37 -11.50 -0.79
C ILE A 155 2.13 -10.84 0.56
N GLY A 156 1.15 -11.37 1.29
CA GLY A 156 0.75 -10.86 2.60
C GLY A 156 -0.20 -11.83 3.31
N ASN A 157 -0.96 -11.29 4.25
CA ASN A 157 -2.00 -12.01 5.00
C ASN A 157 -3.40 -11.66 4.46
N ASP A 158 -4.42 -12.41 4.88
CA ASP A 158 -5.79 -12.26 4.36
C ASP A 158 -6.43 -10.88 4.64
N ASN A 159 -6.00 -10.18 5.69
CA ASN A 159 -6.46 -8.82 6.03
C ASN A 159 -5.60 -7.70 5.42
N GLU A 160 -4.64 -8.07 4.55
CA GLU A 160 -3.75 -7.14 3.88
C GLU A 160 -4.17 -6.95 2.43
N SER A 161 -4.04 -5.72 1.97
CA SER A 161 -4.10 -5.35 0.57
C SER A 161 -2.88 -4.51 0.22
N VAL A 162 -2.60 -4.40 -1.06
CA VAL A 162 -1.50 -3.60 -1.58
C VAL A 162 -1.97 -2.79 -2.77
N ILE A 163 -1.54 -1.54 -2.83
CA ILE A 163 -1.61 -0.76 -4.08
C ILE A 163 -0.21 -0.72 -4.67
N VAL A 164 -0.10 -1.06 -5.94
CA VAL A 164 1.15 -1.00 -6.71
C VAL A 164 1.06 0.11 -7.74
N LEU A 165 1.78 1.21 -7.57
CA LEU A 165 1.76 2.33 -8.52
C LEU A 165 3.07 2.47 -9.26
N ASP A 166 2.97 2.81 -10.54
CA ASP A 166 4.10 3.26 -11.34
C ASP A 166 4.56 4.64 -10.84
N ASN A 167 5.88 4.86 -10.82
CA ASN A 167 6.51 6.10 -10.37
C ASN A 167 5.94 7.34 -11.07
N LYS A 168 5.44 7.22 -12.31
CA LYS A 168 4.83 8.36 -13.03
C LYS A 168 3.59 8.95 -12.37
N TYR A 169 2.92 8.21 -11.47
CA TYR A 169 1.76 8.68 -10.72
C TYR A 169 2.14 9.28 -9.36
N LEU A 170 3.43 9.26 -9.00
CA LEU A 170 3.92 9.63 -7.68
C LEU A 170 4.83 10.86 -7.78
N GLU A 171 4.56 11.85 -6.94
CA GLU A 171 5.46 12.99 -6.76
C GLU A 171 6.29 12.73 -5.50
N LYS A 172 7.62 12.53 -5.60
CA LYS A 172 8.45 12.19 -4.43
C LYS A 172 7.90 11.02 -3.59
N ASN A 173 7.44 9.96 -4.28
CA ASN A 173 6.81 8.77 -3.70
C ASN A 173 5.52 9.04 -2.88
N ILE A 174 4.86 10.20 -3.05
CA ILE A 174 3.55 10.47 -2.46
C ILE A 174 2.44 10.34 -3.50
N PHE A 175 1.29 9.81 -3.06
CA PHE A 175 0.03 9.94 -3.78
C PHE A 175 -0.95 10.75 -2.92
N LYS A 176 -1.32 11.96 -3.34
CA LYS A 176 -2.25 12.81 -2.57
C LYS A 176 -3.65 12.20 -2.60
N ILE A 177 -4.38 12.28 -1.48
CA ILE A 177 -5.72 11.71 -1.37
C ILE A 177 -6.58 12.50 -0.38
N ASP A 178 -7.82 12.82 -0.77
CA ASP A 178 -8.82 13.37 0.15
C ASP A 178 -9.65 12.25 0.81
N GLY A 179 -8.99 11.49 1.69
CA GLY A 179 -9.61 10.33 2.34
C GLY A 179 -9.15 10.07 3.76
N MET A 180 -8.12 10.78 4.25
CA MET A 180 -7.61 10.59 5.60
C MET A 180 -8.64 11.06 6.63
N THR A 181 -8.86 10.26 7.67
CA THR A 181 -9.94 10.52 8.63
C THR A 181 -9.48 10.52 10.08
N LYS A 182 -8.66 9.53 10.47
CA LYS A 182 -8.17 9.42 11.85
C LYS A 182 -6.72 8.96 11.91
N ILE A 183 -6.02 9.40 12.94
CA ILE A 183 -4.70 8.92 13.35
C ILE A 183 -4.92 8.03 14.58
N TYR A 184 -4.43 6.80 14.52
CA TYR A 184 -4.42 5.83 15.61
C TYR A 184 -3.03 5.84 16.23
N LEU A 185 -2.93 6.46 17.40
CA LEU A 185 -1.70 6.73 18.11
C LEU A 185 -1.64 5.86 19.37
N TYR A 186 -0.49 5.29 19.67
CA TYR A 186 -0.34 4.42 20.84
C TYR A 186 0.04 5.25 22.07
N ASP A 187 -0.43 4.88 23.24
CA ASP A 187 -0.22 5.61 24.51
C ASP A 187 1.20 5.47 25.11
N ASP A 188 2.03 4.61 24.53
CA ASP A 188 3.40 4.35 25.00
C ASP A 188 4.50 5.05 24.18
N ILE A 189 4.12 6.02 23.34
CA ILE A 189 5.06 6.84 22.56
C ILE A 189 5.68 7.95 23.41
N SER A 190 6.70 8.65 22.87
CA SER A 190 7.31 9.76 23.59
C SER A 190 6.52 11.06 23.44
N GLU A 191 6.64 11.95 24.43
CA GLU A 191 6.08 13.31 24.41
C GLU A 191 6.49 14.09 23.15
N GLN A 192 7.73 13.89 22.68
CA GLN A 192 8.21 14.49 21.42
C GLN A 192 7.42 14.02 20.19
N MET A 193 7.00 12.75 20.15
CA MET A 193 6.17 12.22 19.06
C MET A 193 4.74 12.74 19.16
N GLU A 194 4.19 12.85 20.37
CA GLU A 194 2.89 13.46 20.63
C GLU A 194 2.83 14.90 20.13
N ASP A 195 3.81 15.73 20.51
CA ASP A 195 3.94 17.13 20.08
C ASP A 195 3.92 17.29 18.55
N VAL A 196 4.55 16.34 17.83
CA VAL A 196 4.58 16.33 16.37
C VAL A 196 3.18 16.02 15.82
N ILE A 197 2.49 15.02 16.35
CA ILE A 197 1.13 14.69 15.92
C ILE A 197 0.15 15.82 16.23
N GLU A 198 0.24 16.46 17.39
CA GLU A 198 -0.61 17.60 17.72
C GLU A 198 -0.48 18.74 16.70
N LYS A 199 0.75 19.04 16.29
CA LYS A 199 1.01 20.03 15.24
C LYS A 199 0.36 19.61 13.93
N ILE A 200 0.54 18.37 13.50
CA ILE A 200 -0.05 17.85 12.26
C ILE A 200 -1.58 17.91 12.31
N VAL A 201 -2.19 17.54 13.43
CA VAL A 201 -3.65 17.57 13.63
C VAL A 201 -4.20 18.98 13.53
N LYS A 202 -3.49 19.99 14.08
CA LYS A 202 -3.89 21.40 13.94
C LYS A 202 -3.95 21.86 12.48
N TYR A 203 -3.08 21.34 11.60
CA TYR A 203 -3.07 21.68 10.18
C TYR A 203 -4.05 20.84 9.34
N THR A 204 -4.21 19.56 9.68
CA THR A 204 -4.95 18.59 8.86
C THR A 204 -6.39 18.37 9.32
N ASN A 205 -6.74 18.84 10.53
CA ASN A 205 -8.02 18.59 11.20
C ASN A 205 -8.37 17.10 11.36
N LEU A 206 -7.36 16.21 11.35
CA LEU A 206 -7.55 14.79 11.58
C LEU A 206 -7.86 14.50 13.06
N LYS A 207 -8.74 13.53 13.31
CA LYS A 207 -9.03 13.08 14.69
C LYS A 207 -7.93 12.14 15.16
N VAL A 208 -7.54 12.24 16.42
CA VAL A 208 -6.64 11.27 17.07
C VAL A 208 -7.46 10.29 17.89
N VAL A 209 -7.13 9.01 17.79
CA VAL A 209 -7.64 7.92 18.62
C VAL A 209 -6.46 7.30 19.34
N ILE A 210 -6.52 7.27 20.66
CA ILE A 210 -5.49 6.61 21.48
C ILE A 210 -5.77 5.11 21.52
N VAL A 211 -4.73 4.32 21.27
CA VAL A 211 -4.73 2.86 21.30
C VAL A 211 -3.87 2.43 22.47
N HIS A 212 -4.43 1.62 23.37
CA HIS A 212 -3.70 1.06 24.49
C HIS A 212 -2.81 -0.08 24.01
N ALA A 213 -1.50 0.07 24.23
CA ALA A 213 -0.47 -0.89 23.80
C ALA A 213 -0.41 -2.17 24.65
#